data_AF-A0A7L3L1R5-F1
#
_entry.id   AF-A0A7L3L1R5-F1
#
_cell.length_a   1.000
_cell.length_b   1.000
_cell.length_c   1.000
_cell.angle_alpha   90.00
_cell.angle_beta   90.00
_cell.angle_gamma   90.00
#
_symmetry.space_group_name_H-M   'P 1'
#
loop_
_entity.id
_entity.type
_entity.pdbx_description
1 polymer ?
#
loop_
_entity_poly.entity_id
_entity_poly.type
_entity_poly.pdbx_seq_one_letter_code
_entity_poly.pdbx_strand_id
1 'polypeptide(L)'
;CRASSDGKTEKFQPPPKPVIIDKQKEGEERRFLSPEFIPPRGRTDPFKYFIERKDMIQRRKVFNIPEFYVGHILAVTTADPNANEKTSRFVGICIQRGGKGLGATFVLRNVIEDQGVEIRYELYNPRIQAIEVLKLEKRLDDNMMYLRDALPEYSTFDVNMKPVSRLDQEVPVNKLQVRMKPRPWSKRWERPKFNIKGIKFELPEAKMKQAQKWSQPWLEFDMMREYDTSKIEEEIWKEVKEGLKN
;
A
#
# COMPACT_ATOMS: atom_id res chain seq x y z
N CYS A 1 -51.28 -1.96 -14.39
CA CYS A 1 -50.37 -2.61 -15.37
C CYS A 1 -50.58 -1.95 -16.72
N ARG A 2 -49.66 -1.07 -17.16
CA ARG A 2 -49.70 -0.54 -18.53
C ARG A 2 -48.94 -1.53 -19.41
N ALA A 3 -49.68 -2.33 -20.18
CA ALA A 3 -49.10 -3.14 -21.24
C ALA A 3 -48.72 -2.18 -22.38
N SER A 4 -47.45 -2.17 -22.79
CA SER A 4 -47.07 -1.56 -24.06
C SER A 4 -47.69 -2.37 -25.20
N SER A 5 -48.04 -1.70 -26.29
CA SER A 5 -48.82 -2.25 -27.42
C SER A 5 -48.08 -3.30 -28.24
N ASP A 6 -46.82 -3.57 -27.96
CA ASP A 6 -46.03 -4.62 -28.58
C ASP A 6 -45.77 -5.70 -27.53
N GLY A 7 -46.28 -6.92 -27.73
CA GLY A 7 -46.23 -8.05 -26.79
C GLY A 7 -44.83 -8.58 -26.41
N LYS A 8 -43.81 -7.74 -26.34
CA LYS A 8 -42.50 -8.01 -25.76
C LYS A 8 -42.52 -7.54 -24.31
N THR A 9 -42.43 -8.49 -23.37
CA THR A 9 -42.11 -8.19 -21.97
C THR A 9 -40.77 -7.44 -21.92
N GLU A 10 -40.76 -6.23 -21.38
CA GLU A 10 -39.54 -5.45 -21.19
C GLU A 10 -38.53 -6.28 -20.36
N LYS A 11 -37.34 -6.51 -20.92
CA LYS A 11 -36.28 -7.26 -20.22
C LYS A 11 -35.81 -6.42 -19.04
N PHE A 12 -35.73 -7.02 -17.85
CA PHE A 12 -35.20 -6.38 -16.65
C PHE A 12 -33.84 -5.72 -16.95
N GLN A 13 -33.78 -4.40 -16.84
CA GLN A 13 -32.53 -3.65 -16.89
C GLN A 13 -31.99 -3.54 -15.47
N PRO A 14 -30.76 -4.00 -15.19
CA PRO A 14 -30.19 -3.87 -13.86
C PRO A 14 -30.09 -2.40 -13.47
N PRO A 15 -30.49 -2.03 -12.25
CA PRO A 15 -30.43 -0.64 -11.81
C PRO A 15 -28.98 -0.16 -11.77
N PRO A 16 -28.71 1.13 -12.07
CA PRO A 16 -27.39 1.71 -11.85
C PRO A 16 -27.04 1.65 -10.37
N LYS A 17 -25.74 1.52 -10.05
CA LYS A 17 -25.28 1.56 -8.66
C LYS A 17 -25.63 2.92 -8.05
N PRO A 18 -26.20 2.97 -6.83
CA PRO A 18 -26.54 4.24 -6.19
C PRO A 18 -25.24 4.98 -5.83
N VAL A 19 -25.15 6.25 -6.26
CA VAL A 19 -24.07 7.16 -5.86
C VAL A 19 -24.55 7.90 -4.61
N ILE A 20 -24.05 7.50 -3.45
CA ILE A 20 -24.41 8.09 -2.16
C ILE A 20 -23.37 9.16 -1.83
N ILE A 21 -23.76 10.43 -1.93
CA ILE A 21 -22.93 11.57 -1.51
C ILE A 21 -23.66 12.23 -0.34
N ASP A 22 -23.07 12.15 0.84
CA ASP A 22 -23.57 12.83 2.03
C ASP A 22 -23.16 14.31 1.98
N LYS A 23 -24.08 15.17 1.52
CA LYS A 23 -23.83 16.61 1.39
C LYS A 23 -23.69 17.34 2.73
N GLN A 24 -24.01 16.68 3.85
CA GLN A 24 -23.91 17.29 5.18
C GLN A 24 -22.48 17.28 5.72
N LYS A 25 -21.60 16.42 5.19
CA LYS A 25 -20.19 16.40 5.55
C LYS A 25 -19.41 17.24 4.54
N GLU A 26 -18.84 18.35 5.00
CA GLU A 26 -17.78 19.03 4.27
C GLU A 26 -16.56 18.09 4.21
N GLY A 27 -16.38 17.41 3.08
CA GLY A 27 -15.20 16.59 2.84
C GLY A 27 -14.04 17.48 2.41
N GLU A 28 -12.98 17.56 3.21
CA GLU A 28 -11.74 18.17 2.76
C GLU A 28 -11.17 17.33 1.59
N GLU A 29 -10.89 17.97 0.45
CA GLU A 29 -10.27 17.29 -0.68
C GLU A 29 -8.84 16.87 -0.32
N ARG A 30 -8.68 15.61 0.09
CA ARG A 30 -7.38 15.05 0.44
C ARG A 30 -6.52 14.88 -0.81
N ARG A 31 -5.34 15.51 -0.81
CA ARG A 31 -4.31 15.31 -1.83
C ARG A 31 -3.46 14.08 -1.46
N PHE A 32 -3.35 13.12 -2.36
CA PHE A 32 -2.48 11.95 -2.19
C PHE A 32 -1.34 11.96 -3.20
N LEU A 33 -0.11 12.22 -2.72
CA LEU A 33 1.11 12.01 -3.49
C LEU A 33 1.73 10.66 -3.13
N SER A 34 2.04 9.87 -4.15
CA SER A 34 2.62 8.55 -3.94
C SER A 34 4.12 8.65 -3.58
N PRO A 35 4.62 7.88 -2.60
CA PRO A 35 5.94 8.09 -1.98
C PRO A 35 7.16 7.91 -2.90
N GLU A 36 7.01 7.22 -4.04
CA GLU A 36 8.08 7.03 -5.01
C GLU A 36 8.40 8.28 -5.84
N PHE A 37 7.49 9.25 -5.92
CA PHE A 37 7.75 10.53 -6.60
C PHE A 37 8.72 11.42 -5.82
N ILE A 38 8.72 11.31 -4.49
CA ILE A 38 9.58 12.11 -3.61
C ILE A 38 11.02 11.59 -3.72
N PRO A 39 11.96 12.37 -4.28
CA PRO A 39 13.34 11.94 -4.46
C PRO A 39 14.05 11.73 -3.11
N PRO A 40 15.07 10.87 -3.03
CA PRO A 40 15.88 10.75 -1.83
C PRO A 40 16.78 11.99 -1.67
N ARG A 41 17.12 12.32 -0.41
CA ARG A 41 18.14 13.33 -0.10
C ARG A 41 19.48 12.93 -0.72
N GLY A 42 20.01 13.76 -1.62
CA GLY A 42 21.24 13.49 -2.36
C GLY A 42 21.67 14.68 -3.21
N ARG A 43 22.75 14.50 -3.99
CA ARG A 43 23.33 15.54 -4.86
C ARG A 43 23.09 15.30 -6.35
N THR A 44 22.17 14.40 -6.68
CA THR A 44 21.79 14.11 -8.07
C THR A 44 21.13 15.32 -8.71
N ASP A 45 21.42 15.56 -9.99
CA ASP A 45 20.80 16.64 -10.76
C ASP A 45 19.26 16.51 -10.75
N PRO A 46 18.51 17.57 -10.37
CA PRO A 46 17.06 17.59 -10.45
C PRO A 46 16.48 17.21 -11.81
N PHE A 47 17.20 17.49 -12.91
CA PHE A 47 16.76 17.16 -14.27
C PHE A 47 16.56 15.65 -14.47
N LYS A 48 17.37 14.82 -13.80
CA LYS A 48 17.21 13.35 -13.83
C LYS A 48 15.86 12.93 -13.25
N TYR A 49 15.44 13.54 -12.14
CA TYR A 49 14.15 13.23 -11.52
C TYR A 49 12.98 13.74 -12.36
N PHE A 50 13.13 14.90 -13.00
CA PHE A 50 12.12 15.43 -13.92
C PHE A 50 11.85 14.48 -15.09
N ILE A 51 12.90 13.98 -15.77
CA ILE A 51 12.74 13.00 -16.84
C ILE A 51 12.08 11.71 -16.32
N GLU A 52 12.55 11.20 -15.19
CA GLU A 52 12.02 9.97 -14.60
C GLU A 52 10.52 10.12 -14.23
N ARG A 53 10.13 11.26 -13.66
CA ARG A 53 8.72 11.55 -13.34
C ARG A 53 7.86 11.68 -14.59
N LYS A 54 8.36 12.31 -15.65
CA LYS A 54 7.67 12.39 -16.94
C LYS A 54 7.33 10.99 -17.46
N ASP A 55 8.28 10.06 -17.43
CA ASP A 55 8.07 8.67 -17.86
C ASP A 55 7.08 7.93 -16.94
N MET A 56 7.18 8.13 -15.62
CA MET A 56 6.23 7.57 -14.64
C MET A 56 4.80 8.05 -14.89
N ILE A 57 4.60 9.33 -15.21
CA ILE A 57 3.30 9.92 -15.51
C ILE A 57 2.75 9.33 -16.82
N GLN A 58 3.58 9.24 -17.87
CA GLN A 58 3.18 8.61 -19.12
C GLN A 58 2.71 7.16 -18.92
N ARG A 59 3.43 6.38 -18.10
CA ARG A 59 3.00 5.02 -17.76
C ARG A 59 1.65 5.01 -17.02
N ARG A 60 1.42 5.96 -16.11
CA ARG A 60 0.16 6.08 -15.35
C ARG A 60 -1.06 6.45 -16.20
N LYS A 61 -0.85 7.14 -17.33
CA LYS A 61 -1.95 7.41 -18.29
C LYS A 61 -2.49 6.13 -18.92
N VAL A 62 -1.59 5.18 -19.19
CA VAL A 62 -1.95 3.88 -19.78
C VAL A 62 -2.40 2.89 -18.72
N PHE A 63 -1.79 2.94 -17.52
CA PHE A 63 -2.01 1.99 -16.45
C PHE A 63 -2.39 2.70 -15.15
N ASN A 64 -3.63 2.50 -14.72
CA ASN A 64 -4.14 3.10 -13.48
C ASN A 64 -3.49 2.42 -12.25
N ILE A 65 -2.69 3.18 -11.52
CA ILE A 65 -2.12 2.77 -10.23
C ILE A 65 -2.98 3.37 -9.12
N PRO A 66 -3.70 2.56 -8.32
CA PRO A 66 -4.53 3.07 -7.24
C PRO A 66 -3.72 3.60 -6.05
N GLU A 67 -4.35 4.39 -5.19
CA GLU A 67 -3.81 4.73 -3.88
C GLU A 67 -3.78 3.49 -2.97
N PHE A 68 -2.62 3.17 -2.41
CA PHE A 68 -2.50 2.14 -1.37
C PHE A 68 -1.34 2.42 -0.42
N TYR A 69 -1.46 1.89 0.81
CA TYR A 69 -0.45 2.02 1.86
C TYR A 69 0.02 0.64 2.33
N VAL A 70 1.05 0.64 3.17
CA VAL A 70 1.42 -0.55 3.93
C VAL A 70 0.27 -0.88 4.90
N GLY A 71 -0.12 -2.15 4.94
CA GLY A 71 -1.34 -2.60 5.60
C GLY A 71 -2.45 -3.02 4.66
N HIS A 72 -2.50 -2.47 3.45
CA HIS A 72 -3.60 -2.74 2.51
C HIS A 72 -3.53 -4.15 1.94
N ILE A 73 -4.70 -4.73 1.68
CA ILE A 73 -4.81 -6.02 0.96
C ILE A 73 -5.00 -5.70 -0.51
N LEU A 74 -4.07 -6.19 -1.34
CA LEU A 74 -4.06 -5.96 -2.78
C LEU A 74 -4.20 -7.30 -3.51
N ALA A 75 -4.79 -7.23 -4.70
CA ALA A 75 -4.68 -8.27 -5.70
C ALA A 75 -3.91 -7.73 -6.90
N VAL A 76 -2.85 -8.41 -7.29
CA VAL A 76 -2.03 -8.03 -8.44
C VAL A 76 -2.13 -9.12 -9.48
N THR A 77 -2.50 -8.73 -10.70
CA THR A 77 -2.52 -9.61 -11.86
C THR A 77 -1.34 -9.27 -12.76
N THR A 78 -0.49 -10.26 -13.02
CA THR A 78 0.70 -10.14 -13.88
C THR A 78 0.64 -11.11 -15.05
N ALA A 79 1.16 -10.69 -16.20
CA ALA A 79 1.42 -11.59 -17.31
C ALA A 79 2.63 -12.48 -17.02
N ASP A 80 2.43 -13.79 -17.01
CA ASP A 80 3.48 -14.80 -16.83
C ASP A 80 3.41 -15.79 -17.99
N PRO A 81 4.43 -15.86 -18.87
CA PRO A 81 4.41 -16.75 -20.03
C PRO A 81 4.33 -18.24 -19.67
N ASN A 82 4.73 -18.62 -18.45
CA ASN A 82 4.77 -20.01 -18.01
C ASN A 82 3.50 -20.45 -17.26
N ALA A 83 2.62 -19.50 -16.91
CA ALA A 83 1.34 -19.82 -16.27
C ALA A 83 0.34 -20.36 -17.30
N ASN A 84 -0.54 -21.28 -16.86
CA ASN A 84 -1.54 -21.92 -17.73
C ASN A 84 -2.39 -20.91 -18.54
N GLU A 85 -2.85 -19.84 -17.87
CA GLU A 85 -3.67 -18.78 -18.48
C GLU A 85 -2.84 -17.60 -18.99
N LYS A 86 -1.50 -17.75 -19.04
CA LYS A 86 -0.52 -16.67 -19.26
C LYS A 86 -0.63 -15.47 -18.31
N THR A 87 -1.48 -15.59 -17.30
CA THR A 87 -1.71 -14.60 -16.26
C THR A 87 -1.61 -15.28 -14.90
N SER A 88 -1.13 -14.53 -13.92
CA SER A 88 -0.97 -14.96 -12.54
C SER A 88 -1.55 -13.87 -11.65
N ARG A 89 -2.48 -14.27 -10.77
CA ARG A 89 -3.11 -13.38 -9.79
C ARG A 89 -2.62 -13.76 -8.40
N PHE A 90 -2.12 -12.78 -7.66
CA PHE A 90 -1.71 -12.97 -6.27
C PHE A 90 -2.43 -11.97 -5.38
N VAL A 91 -3.03 -12.47 -4.30
CA VAL A 91 -3.67 -11.67 -3.25
C VAL A 91 -2.82 -11.71 -2.01
N GLY A 92 -2.58 -10.56 -1.39
CA GLY A 92 -1.85 -10.49 -0.13
C GLY A 92 -1.82 -9.09 0.49
N ILE A 93 -1.30 -9.02 1.70
CA ILE A 93 -1.10 -7.76 2.41
C ILE A 93 0.21 -7.09 1.96
N CYS A 94 0.17 -5.79 1.68
CA CYS A 94 1.35 -5.00 1.39
C CYS A 94 2.15 -4.76 2.67
N ILE A 95 3.31 -5.40 2.81
CA ILE A 95 4.16 -5.33 4.02
C ILE A 95 5.21 -4.22 3.96
N GLN A 96 5.62 -3.84 2.75
CA GLN A 96 6.62 -2.81 2.53
C GLN A 96 6.40 -2.16 1.17
N ARG A 97 6.57 -0.84 1.11
CA ARG A 97 6.83 -0.10 -0.12
C ARG A 97 8.27 0.42 -0.09
N GLY A 98 8.98 0.25 -1.18
CA GLY A 98 10.39 0.61 -1.30
C GLY A 98 10.74 1.10 -2.70
N GLY A 99 12.01 1.44 -2.90
CA GLY A 99 12.45 2.04 -4.16
C GLY A 99 11.94 3.48 -4.35
N LYS A 100 12.43 4.11 -5.41
CA LYS A 100 12.13 5.49 -5.81
C LYS A 100 12.08 5.55 -7.34
N GLY A 101 11.33 6.50 -7.88
CA GLY A 101 11.22 6.68 -9.33
C GLY A 101 10.59 5.46 -10.04
N LEU A 102 11.14 5.09 -11.20
CA LEU A 102 10.66 3.94 -11.98
C LEU A 102 10.91 2.59 -11.29
N GLY A 103 11.94 2.52 -10.44
CA GLY A 103 12.31 1.34 -9.66
C GLY A 103 11.50 1.16 -8.37
N ALA A 104 10.34 1.81 -8.25
CA ALA A 104 9.45 1.66 -7.10
C ALA A 104 8.93 0.22 -6.99
N THR A 105 9.04 -0.35 -5.80
CA THR A 105 8.62 -1.73 -5.53
C THR A 105 7.71 -1.82 -4.31
N PHE A 106 6.93 -2.88 -4.24
CA PHE A 106 6.16 -3.23 -3.06
C PHE A 106 6.16 -4.75 -2.87
N VAL A 107 6.07 -5.19 -1.62
CA VAL A 107 6.08 -6.61 -1.28
C VAL A 107 4.70 -7.00 -0.77
N LEU A 108 4.10 -8.00 -1.41
CA LEU A 108 2.89 -8.65 -0.95
C LEU A 108 3.24 -9.93 -0.21
N ARG A 109 2.55 -10.16 0.92
CA ARG A 109 2.67 -11.38 1.72
C ARG A 109 1.30 -12.05 1.84
N ASN A 110 1.27 -13.36 1.66
CA ASN A 110 0.11 -14.18 2.02
C ASN A 110 0.59 -15.55 2.50
N VAL A 111 -0.24 -16.24 3.28
CA VAL A 111 -0.05 -17.65 3.64
C VAL A 111 -1.05 -18.46 2.83
N ILE A 112 -0.55 -19.29 1.93
CA ILE A 112 -1.34 -20.17 1.06
C ILE A 112 -0.97 -21.60 1.42
N GLU A 113 -1.96 -22.43 1.76
CA GLU A 113 -1.73 -23.83 2.17
C GLU A 113 -0.65 -23.94 3.27
N ASP A 114 -0.77 -23.10 4.31
CA ASP A 114 0.17 -22.98 5.44
C ASP A 114 1.62 -22.59 5.07
N GLN A 115 1.89 -22.30 3.80
CA GLN A 115 3.17 -21.82 3.33
C GLN A 115 3.14 -20.29 3.16
N GLY A 116 4.08 -19.61 3.84
CA GLY A 116 4.26 -18.17 3.68
C GLY A 116 4.90 -17.84 2.32
N VAL A 117 4.18 -17.13 1.46
CA VAL A 117 4.63 -16.68 0.15
C VAL A 117 4.76 -15.15 0.15
N GLU A 118 5.88 -14.66 -0.39
CA GLU A 118 6.10 -13.24 -0.60
C GLU A 118 6.51 -12.97 -2.05
N ILE A 119 5.86 -11.99 -2.68
CA ILE A 119 6.20 -11.56 -4.03
C ILE A 119 6.50 -10.07 -4.01
N ARG A 120 7.67 -9.72 -4.56
CA ARG A 120 8.05 -8.33 -4.79
C ARG A 120 7.62 -7.92 -6.19
N TYR A 121 6.74 -6.94 -6.27
CA TYR A 121 6.31 -6.33 -7.53
C TYR A 121 7.01 -4.99 -7.74
N GLU A 122 7.28 -4.70 -9.01
CA GLU A 122 7.76 -3.41 -9.50
C GLU A 122 6.57 -2.61 -10.04
N LEU A 123 6.30 -1.44 -9.47
CA LEU A 123 5.07 -0.68 -9.73
C LEU A 123 4.87 -0.30 -11.20
N TYR A 124 5.97 -0.01 -11.90
CA TYR A 124 5.96 0.45 -13.30
C TYR A 124 6.27 -0.66 -14.31
N ASN A 125 6.33 -1.92 -13.87
CA ASN A 125 6.66 -3.02 -14.76
C ASN A 125 5.54 -3.26 -15.80
N PRO A 126 5.87 -3.39 -17.10
CA PRO A 126 4.89 -3.58 -18.16
C PRO A 126 4.13 -4.91 -18.07
N ARG A 127 4.64 -5.91 -17.33
CA ARG A 127 3.95 -7.19 -17.13
C ARG A 127 2.76 -7.08 -16.18
N ILE A 128 2.68 -6.03 -15.37
CA ILE A 128 1.53 -5.83 -14.48
C ILE A 128 0.34 -5.38 -15.32
N GLN A 129 -0.75 -6.16 -15.25
CA GLN A 129 -1.98 -5.92 -15.97
C GLN A 129 -3.01 -5.15 -15.13
N ALA A 130 -3.10 -5.47 -13.83
CA ALA A 130 -4.02 -4.82 -12.90
C ALA A 130 -3.45 -4.84 -11.47
N ILE A 131 -3.69 -3.74 -10.75
CA ILE A 131 -3.53 -3.66 -9.29
C ILE A 131 -4.90 -3.29 -8.74
N GLU A 132 -5.52 -4.21 -8.03
CA GLU A 132 -6.81 -4.01 -7.37
C GLU A 132 -6.60 -3.88 -5.87
N VAL A 133 -7.23 -2.87 -5.28
CA VAL A 133 -7.24 -2.72 -3.82
C VAL A 133 -8.48 -3.44 -3.27
N LEU A 134 -8.26 -4.56 -2.57
CA LEU A 134 -9.36 -5.34 -1.99
C LEU A 134 -9.82 -4.75 -0.67
N LYS A 135 -8.89 -4.29 0.17
CA LYS A 135 -9.19 -3.69 1.47
C LYS A 135 -8.25 -2.55 1.78
N LEU A 136 -8.83 -1.36 1.96
CA LEU A 136 -8.14 -0.16 2.42
C LEU A 136 -8.02 -0.22 3.96
N GLU A 137 -6.84 -0.53 4.47
CA GLU A 137 -6.53 -0.45 5.91
C GLU A 137 -5.09 0.00 6.15
N LYS A 138 -4.90 1.13 6.83
CA LYS A 138 -3.57 1.53 7.33
C LYS A 138 -3.26 0.77 8.61
N ARG A 139 -1.98 0.57 8.89
CA ARG A 139 -1.49 -0.01 10.15
C ARG A 139 -0.72 1.05 10.92
N LEU A 140 -0.34 0.74 12.16
CA LEU A 140 0.44 1.65 13.00
C LEU A 140 1.87 1.86 12.51
N ASP A 141 2.40 0.88 11.77
CA ASP A 141 3.77 0.86 11.28
C ASP A 141 3.80 0.97 9.74
N ASP A 142 4.78 1.71 9.23
CA ASP A 142 5.02 1.83 7.79
C ASP A 142 5.76 0.62 7.19
N ASN A 143 6.22 -0.31 8.03
CA ASN A 143 6.93 -1.51 7.61
C ASN A 143 6.54 -2.71 8.48
N MET A 144 5.89 -3.70 7.86
CA MET A 144 5.37 -4.90 8.53
C MET A 144 6.19 -6.15 8.25
N MET A 145 7.49 -6.01 7.99
CA MET A 145 8.40 -7.15 7.81
C MET A 145 8.42 -8.11 9.01
N TYR A 146 7.97 -7.68 10.19
CA TYR A 146 7.81 -8.52 11.37
C TYR A 146 6.72 -9.61 11.23
N LEU A 147 5.82 -9.50 10.24
CA LEU A 147 4.80 -10.52 9.98
C LEU A 147 5.37 -11.89 9.59
N ARG A 148 6.65 -11.96 9.21
CA ARG A 148 7.38 -13.23 8.99
C ARG A 148 7.53 -14.04 10.28
N ASP A 149 7.74 -13.34 11.38
CA ASP A 149 7.94 -13.91 12.72
C ASP A 149 6.65 -13.91 13.56
N ALA A 150 5.55 -13.37 13.02
CA ALA A 150 4.24 -13.36 13.64
C ALA A 150 3.51 -14.71 13.49
N LEU A 151 2.41 -14.88 14.25
CA LEU A 151 1.49 -16.00 14.01
C LEU A 151 0.92 -15.95 12.57
N PRO A 152 0.75 -17.10 11.89
CA PRO A 152 0.25 -17.13 10.51
C PRO A 152 -1.09 -16.44 10.30
N GLU A 153 -1.98 -16.48 11.30
CA GLU A 153 -3.33 -15.88 11.29
C GLU A 153 -3.34 -14.40 10.83
N TYR A 154 -2.30 -13.63 11.16
CA TYR A 154 -2.21 -12.21 10.79
C TYR A 154 -1.74 -11.98 9.34
N SER A 155 -1.26 -13.02 8.67
CA SER A 155 -0.76 -13.00 7.29
C SER A 155 -1.61 -13.84 6.32
N THR A 156 -2.57 -14.61 6.82
CA THR A 156 -3.45 -15.46 6.00
C THR A 156 -4.64 -14.66 5.49
N PHE A 157 -4.78 -14.57 4.18
CA PHE A 157 -5.90 -13.91 3.51
C PHE A 157 -6.48 -14.81 2.42
N ASP A 158 -7.81 -14.79 2.29
CA ASP A 158 -8.50 -15.53 1.23
C ASP A 158 -8.11 -14.98 -0.15
N VAL A 159 -7.68 -15.89 -1.03
CA VAL A 159 -7.27 -15.58 -2.41
C VAL A 159 -8.46 -15.09 -3.24
N ASN A 160 -9.68 -15.52 -2.89
CA ASN A 160 -10.91 -15.16 -3.58
C ASN A 160 -11.66 -13.99 -2.91
N MET A 161 -10.98 -13.24 -2.03
CA MET A 161 -11.56 -12.09 -1.35
C MET A 161 -12.08 -11.04 -2.35
N LYS A 162 -13.32 -10.62 -2.15
CA LYS A 162 -13.94 -9.54 -2.93
C LYS A 162 -13.54 -8.16 -2.39
N PRO A 163 -13.46 -7.13 -3.25
CA PRO A 163 -13.14 -5.78 -2.80
C PRO A 163 -14.25 -5.22 -1.90
N VAL A 164 -13.85 -4.69 -0.74
CA VAL A 164 -14.75 -4.07 0.23
C VAL A 164 -15.01 -2.62 -0.18
N SER A 165 -16.23 -2.33 -0.63
CA SER A 165 -16.64 -0.97 -0.97
C SER A 165 -16.78 -0.11 0.29
N ARG A 166 -16.26 1.12 0.26
CA ARG A 166 -16.41 2.09 1.37
C ARG A 166 -16.92 3.43 0.86
N LEU A 167 -17.75 4.08 1.69
CA LEU A 167 -18.29 5.42 1.45
C LEU A 167 -17.41 6.54 2.04
N ASP A 168 -16.70 6.26 3.13
CA ASP A 168 -15.85 7.24 3.82
C ASP A 168 -14.58 7.57 3.01
N GLN A 169 -14.23 8.86 2.98
CA GLN A 169 -13.04 9.37 2.30
C GLN A 169 -11.73 9.07 3.07
N GLU A 170 -11.80 8.97 4.40
CA GLU A 170 -10.61 8.74 5.22
C GLU A 170 -10.22 7.26 5.31
N VAL A 171 -8.93 6.98 5.08
CA VAL A 171 -8.38 5.63 5.17
C VAL A 171 -8.29 5.22 6.64
N PRO A 172 -8.92 4.11 7.07
CA PRO A 172 -9.00 3.74 8.48
C PRO A 172 -7.65 3.18 8.95
N VAL A 173 -7.23 3.57 10.17
CA VAL A 173 -6.02 3.03 10.79
C VAL A 173 -6.41 1.88 11.73
N ASN A 174 -6.04 0.66 11.34
CA ASN A 174 -6.19 -0.54 12.15
C ASN A 174 -5.10 -0.59 13.22
N LYS A 175 -5.50 -0.45 14.49
CA LYS A 175 -4.63 -0.44 15.67
C LYS A 175 -4.35 -1.84 16.24
N LEU A 176 -4.73 -2.91 15.53
CA LEU A 176 -4.51 -4.29 15.97
C LEU A 176 -3.02 -4.55 16.19
N GLN A 177 -2.69 -5.06 17.38
CA GLN A 177 -1.36 -5.51 17.73
C GLN A 177 -1.21 -7.01 17.47
N VAL A 178 -0.10 -7.37 16.85
CA VAL A 178 0.23 -8.72 16.41
C VAL A 178 0.96 -9.50 17.52
N ARG A 179 0.63 -10.79 17.66
CA ARG A 179 1.36 -11.73 18.50
C ARG A 179 2.46 -12.44 17.71
N MET A 180 3.63 -12.54 18.31
CA MET A 180 4.82 -13.12 17.70
C MET A 180 4.94 -14.61 18.02
N LYS A 181 5.60 -15.37 17.14
CA LYS A 181 6.05 -16.74 17.43
C LYS A 181 7.07 -16.74 18.57
N PRO A 182 7.35 -17.90 19.20
CA PRO A 182 8.51 -18.04 20.08
C PRO A 182 9.82 -17.69 19.36
N ARG A 183 10.82 -17.25 20.12
CA ARG A 183 12.16 -16.92 19.61
C ARG A 183 12.89 -18.20 19.16
N PRO A 184 13.85 -18.13 18.22
CA PRO A 184 14.44 -16.94 17.61
C PRO A 184 13.61 -16.33 16.46
N TRP A 185 13.64 -15.01 16.36
CA TRP A 185 13.04 -14.25 15.25
C TRP A 185 14.10 -13.88 14.21
N SER A 186 13.66 -13.57 13.00
CA SER A 186 14.52 -13.10 11.92
C SER A 186 15.30 -11.82 12.26
N LYS A 187 14.69 -10.91 13.03
CA LYS A 187 15.33 -9.69 13.54
C LYS A 187 14.97 -9.45 15.01
N ARG A 188 15.78 -8.61 15.66
CA ARG A 188 15.54 -8.14 17.03
C ARG A 188 14.55 -6.97 17.01
N TRP A 189 13.28 -7.27 16.74
CA TRP A 189 12.19 -6.30 16.63
C TRP A 189 11.97 -5.50 17.91
N GLU A 190 12.37 -6.03 19.06
CA GLU A 190 12.28 -5.35 20.36
C GLU A 190 13.18 -4.11 20.49
N ARG A 191 14.10 -3.89 19.54
CA ARG A 191 15.06 -2.78 19.61
C ARG A 191 14.41 -1.44 19.23
N PRO A 192 14.67 -0.35 19.96
CA PRO A 192 14.12 0.99 19.67
C PRO A 192 14.38 1.50 18.24
N LYS A 193 15.48 1.07 17.60
CA LYS A 193 15.83 1.44 16.21
C LYS A 193 14.69 1.17 15.20
N PHE A 194 13.87 0.14 15.41
CA PHE A 194 12.79 -0.19 14.49
C PHE A 194 11.51 0.62 14.75
N ASN A 195 11.34 1.19 15.95
CA ASN A 195 10.18 1.97 16.36
C ASN A 195 8.82 1.31 16.02
N ILE A 196 8.69 0.00 16.29
CA ILE A 196 7.50 -0.78 15.96
C ILE A 196 6.45 -0.64 17.07
N LYS A 197 5.25 -0.21 16.72
CA LYS A 197 4.08 -0.04 17.60
C LYS A 197 3.04 -1.15 17.43
N GLY A 198 3.08 -1.88 16.31
CA GLY A 198 2.15 -2.95 15.97
C GLY A 198 2.43 -4.33 16.59
N ILE A 199 3.48 -4.48 17.42
CA ILE A 199 3.80 -5.75 18.09
C ILE A 199 3.42 -5.66 19.57
N LYS A 200 2.71 -6.67 20.08
CA LYS A 200 2.53 -6.87 21.51
C LYS A 200 3.70 -7.69 22.06
N PHE A 201 4.71 -7.03 22.62
CA PHE A 201 5.87 -7.71 23.19
C PHE A 201 5.52 -8.39 24.53
N GLU A 202 5.29 -9.70 24.49
CA GLU A 202 5.14 -10.54 25.69
C GLU A 202 6.51 -11.04 26.18
N LEU A 203 7.44 -10.10 26.41
CA LEU A 203 8.82 -10.38 26.85
C LEU A 203 9.01 -10.05 28.34
N PRO A 204 9.88 -10.79 29.06
CA PRO A 204 10.26 -10.43 30.42
C PRO A 204 10.86 -9.02 30.49
N GLU A 205 10.56 -8.29 31.56
CA GLU A 205 11.01 -6.91 31.77
C GLU A 205 12.54 -6.77 31.65
N ALA A 206 13.30 -7.75 32.15
CA ALA A 206 14.76 -7.78 32.02
C ALA A 206 15.23 -7.69 30.56
N LYS A 207 14.53 -8.36 29.62
CA LYS A 207 14.86 -8.31 28.20
C LYS A 207 14.47 -6.98 27.57
N MET A 208 13.33 -6.40 27.98
CA MET A 208 12.93 -5.06 27.54
C MET A 208 13.94 -3.99 28.02
N LYS A 209 14.38 -4.06 29.28
CA LYS A 209 15.47 -3.21 29.81
C LYS A 209 16.76 -3.37 29.02
N GLN A 210 17.12 -4.60 28.64
CA GLN A 210 18.30 -4.84 27.82
C GLN A 210 18.17 -4.25 26.42
N ALA A 211 16.99 -4.35 25.79
CA ALA A 211 16.73 -3.74 24.50
C ALA A 211 16.78 -2.21 24.55
N GLN A 212 16.27 -1.63 25.64
CA GLN A 212 16.28 -0.19 25.89
C GLN A 212 17.70 0.39 25.99
N LYS A 213 18.71 -0.40 26.38
CA LYS A 213 20.13 0.06 26.37
C LYS A 213 20.62 0.51 25.00
N TRP A 214 19.97 0.09 23.91
CA TRP A 214 20.28 0.53 22.55
C TRP A 214 19.44 1.72 22.08
N SER A 215 18.65 2.35 22.96
CA SER A 215 17.91 3.57 22.63
C SER A 215 18.87 4.71 22.29
N GLN A 216 18.51 5.53 21.32
CA GLN A 216 19.23 6.74 20.95
C GLN A 216 18.27 7.93 21.01
N PRO A 217 17.92 8.45 22.22
CA PRO A 217 16.90 9.47 22.37
C PRO A 217 17.23 10.78 21.64
N TRP A 218 18.52 11.12 21.52
CA TRP A 218 18.98 12.30 20.80
C TRP A 218 18.61 12.30 19.31
N LEU A 219 18.32 11.13 18.72
CA LEU A 219 18.01 11.03 17.30
C LEU A 219 16.67 11.65 16.92
N GLU A 220 15.71 11.67 17.85
CA GLU A 220 14.41 12.32 17.65
C GLU A 220 14.54 13.85 17.56
N PHE A 221 15.54 14.41 18.25
CA PHE A 221 15.80 15.85 18.29
C PHE A 221 16.89 16.31 17.30
N ASP A 222 17.37 15.41 16.43
CA ASP A 222 18.37 15.72 15.41
C ASP A 222 17.71 16.36 14.19
N MET A 223 17.44 17.66 14.30
CA MET A 223 16.80 18.47 13.25
C MET A 223 17.58 18.49 11.94
N MET A 224 18.91 18.28 11.96
CA MET A 224 19.74 18.26 10.74
C MET A 224 19.52 16.99 9.89
N ARG A 225 19.01 15.94 10.52
CA ARG A 225 18.68 14.68 9.84
C ARG A 225 17.33 14.75 9.12
N GLU A 226 16.42 15.61 9.57
CA GLU A 226 15.12 15.79 8.96
C GLU A 226 15.24 16.17 7.48
N TYR A 227 14.31 15.68 6.68
CA TYR A 227 14.27 15.95 5.24
C TYR A 227 12.95 16.65 4.92
N ASP A 228 12.99 17.98 4.90
CA ASP A 228 11.85 18.80 4.52
C ASP A 228 11.57 18.68 3.02
N THR A 229 10.45 18.03 2.69
CA THR A 229 10.00 17.76 1.33
C THR A 229 8.87 18.69 0.89
N SER A 230 8.40 19.61 1.72
CA SER A 230 7.22 20.45 1.46
C SER A 230 7.26 21.15 0.10
N LYS A 231 8.33 21.92 -0.17
CA LYS A 231 8.53 22.63 -1.44
C LYS A 231 8.63 21.69 -2.64
N ILE A 232 9.34 20.57 -2.47
CA ILE A 232 9.54 19.56 -3.51
C ILE A 232 8.21 18.87 -3.86
N GLU A 233 7.39 18.57 -2.85
CA GLU A 233 6.07 17.96 -3.03
C GLU A 233 5.11 18.91 -3.77
N GLU A 234 5.12 20.20 -3.45
CA GLU A 234 4.30 21.19 -4.16
C GLU A 234 4.67 21.31 -5.65
N GLU A 235 5.97 21.32 -5.96
CA GLU A 235 6.48 21.35 -7.35
C GLU A 235 6.07 20.09 -8.11
N ILE A 236 6.32 18.91 -7.51
CA ILE A 236 5.93 17.62 -8.09
C ILE A 236 4.42 17.55 -8.30
N TRP A 237 3.63 18.07 -7.36
CA TRP A 237 2.18 18.05 -7.45
C TRP A 237 1.68 18.84 -8.66
N LYS A 238 2.27 20.02 -8.91
CA LYS A 238 1.96 20.83 -10.10
C LYS A 238 2.31 20.07 -11.37
N GLU A 239 3.51 19.47 -11.42
CA GLU A 239 3.98 18.67 -12.56
C GLU A 239 3.08 17.46 -12.85
N VAL A 240 2.70 16.69 -11.83
CA VAL A 240 1.83 15.51 -11.97
C VAL A 240 0.43 15.93 -12.43
N LYS A 241 -0.12 17.02 -11.86
CA LYS A 241 -1.45 17.52 -12.23
C LYS A 241 -1.50 18.02 -13.66
N GLU A 242 -0.45 18.72 -14.12
CA GLU A 242 -0.32 19.15 -15.51
C GLU A 242 -0.13 17.95 -16.44
N GLY A 243 0.75 17.02 -16.05
CA GLY A 243 1.06 15.82 -16.81
C GLY A 243 -0.15 14.91 -17.02
N LEU A 244 -1.06 14.78 -16.04
CA LEU A 244 -2.28 13.96 -16.15
C LEU A 244 -3.44 14.65 -16.88
N LYS A 245 -3.44 15.99 -17.00
CA LYS A 245 -4.47 16.75 -17.72
C LYS A 245 -4.32 16.69 -19.23
N ASN A 246 -3.07 16.71 -19.70
CA ASN A 246 -2.70 16.57 -21.11
C ASN A 246 -2.72 15.10 -21.53
#